data_AF-A0A356ZA17-F1
#
_entry.id   AF-A0A356ZA17-F1
#
_cell.length_a   1.000
_cell.length_b   1.000
_cell.length_c   1.000
_cell.angle_alpha   90.00
_cell.angle_beta   90.00
_cell.angle_gamma   90.00
#
_symmetry.space_group_name_H-M   'P 1'
#
loop_
_entity.id
_entity.type
_entity.pdbx_description
1 polymer ?
#
loop_
_entity_poly.entity_id
_entity_poly.type
_entity_poly.pdbx_seq_one_letter_code
_entity_poly.pdbx_strand_id
1 'polypeptide(L)'
;SSFADIEELAARCRFNDCQHESEPHCAVKQAIAEGVLSSKRLESYRKLQKELTFAERKSTMTLEQAQKQKIIDMMGSLKACKEFQKTNRKNKGNR
;
A
#
# COMPACT_ATOMS: atom_id res chain seq x y z
N SER A 1 11.42 -13.08 12.44
CA SER A 1 10.44 -12.67 11.42
C SER A 1 11.03 -12.85 10.02
N SER A 2 10.25 -13.25 9.01
CA SER A 2 10.75 -13.51 7.63
C SER A 2 11.35 -12.27 6.92
N PHE A 3 11.12 -11.08 7.47
CA PHE A 3 11.53 -9.78 6.94
C PHE A 3 12.32 -8.93 7.95
N ALA A 4 12.92 -9.57 8.97
CA ALA A 4 13.66 -8.87 10.02
C ALA A 4 14.83 -8.03 9.45
N ASP A 5 15.45 -8.49 8.36
CA ASP A 5 16.47 -7.75 7.59
C ASP A 5 15.97 -6.37 7.12
N ILE A 6 14.72 -6.32 6.64
CA ILE A 6 14.11 -5.07 6.16
C ILE A 6 13.76 -4.17 7.35
N GLU A 7 13.27 -4.74 8.45
CA GLU A 7 12.93 -3.98 9.66
C GLU A 7 14.17 -3.36 10.31
N GLU A 8 15.28 -4.09 10.38
CA GLU A 8 16.56 -3.57 10.87
C GLU A 8 17.12 -2.45 9.98
N LEU A 9 17.01 -2.60 8.66
CA LEU A 9 17.40 -1.54 7.71
C LEU A 9 16.47 -0.34 7.81
N ALA A 10 15.16 -0.55 7.95
CA ALA A 10 14.18 0.52 8.12
C ALA A 10 14.41 1.32 9.41
N ALA A 11 14.82 0.66 10.50
CA ALA A 11 15.20 1.33 11.75
C ALA A 11 16.45 2.22 11.62
N ARG A 12 17.27 2.01 10.59
CA ARG A 12 18.43 2.85 10.26
C ARG A 12 18.10 3.99 9.29
N CYS A 13 16.85 4.08 8.82
CA CYS A 13 16.44 5.22 8.01
C CYS A 13 16.49 6.51 8.82
N ARG A 14 16.81 7.61 8.13
CA ARG A 14 16.85 8.94 8.76
C ARG A 14 15.49 9.38 9.29
N PHE A 15 14.42 8.97 8.60
CA PHE A 15 13.03 9.34 8.88
C PHE A 15 12.24 8.13 9.38
N ASN A 16 11.37 8.35 10.37
CA ASN A 16 10.48 7.32 10.91
C ASN A 16 9.30 7.03 9.98
N ASP A 17 8.90 8.00 9.17
CA ASP A 17 7.83 7.92 8.17
C ASP A 17 8.34 7.49 6.77
N CYS A 18 9.52 6.86 6.72
CA CYS A 18 10.15 6.48 5.47
C CYS A 18 9.31 5.46 4.69
N GLN A 19 8.82 5.87 3.52
CA GLN A 19 8.13 5.05 2.52
C GLN A 19 9.10 4.15 1.73
N HIS A 20 10.40 4.44 1.81
CA HIS A 20 11.46 3.75 1.09
C HIS A 20 11.37 3.85 -0.45
N GLU A 21 10.63 4.85 -0.97
CA GLU A 21 10.34 4.97 -2.41
C GLU A 21 11.21 5.96 -3.16
N SER A 22 11.38 7.18 -2.63
CA SER A 22 12.12 8.28 -3.29
C SER A 22 12.92 9.12 -2.30
N GLU A 23 12.96 8.70 -1.04
CA GLU A 23 13.52 9.53 0.01
C GLU A 23 15.05 9.51 0.02
N PRO A 24 15.68 10.67 0.30
CA PRO A 24 17.11 10.75 0.51
C PRO A 24 17.50 10.07 1.83
N HIS A 25 18.65 9.40 1.87
CA HIS A 25 19.17 8.68 3.04
C HIS A 25 18.28 7.54 3.56
N CYS A 26 17.58 6.85 2.66
CA CYS A 26 16.90 5.59 2.98
C CYS A 26 17.91 4.42 3.01
N ALA A 27 18.13 3.85 4.20
CA ALA A 27 19.06 2.73 4.40
C ALA A 27 18.62 1.47 3.63
N VAL A 28 17.30 1.23 3.51
CA VAL A 28 16.75 0.12 2.71
C VAL A 28 17.12 0.27 1.23
N LYS A 29 17.02 1.47 0.67
CA LYS A 29 17.42 1.73 -0.72
C LYS A 29 18.92 1.58 -0.93
N GLN A 30 19.71 2.03 0.04
CA GLN A 30 21.15 1.87 -0.01
C GLN A 30 21.53 0.39 -0.04
N ALA A 31 20.92 -0.42 0.84
CA ALA A 31 21.10 -1.87 0.84
C ALA A 31 20.67 -2.53 -0.50
N ILE A 32 19.66 -1.98 -1.19
CA ILE A 32 19.28 -2.44 -2.54
C ILE A 32 20.35 -2.07 -3.57
N ALA A 33 20.87 -0.84 -3.51
CA ALA A 33 21.93 -0.37 -4.41
C ALA A 33 23.23 -1.16 -4.21
N GLU A 34 23.54 -1.55 -2.97
CA GLU A 34 24.69 -2.38 -2.61
C GLU A 34 24.47 -3.88 -2.85
N GLY A 35 23.27 -4.29 -3.27
CA GLY A 35 22.93 -5.69 -3.54
C GLY A 35 22.73 -6.56 -2.29
N VAL A 36 22.77 -5.95 -1.10
CA VAL A 36 22.50 -6.60 0.19
C VAL A 36 21.03 -7.01 0.31
N LEU A 37 20.12 -6.20 -0.26
CA LEU A 37 18.70 -6.48 -0.29
C LEU A 37 18.17 -6.53 -1.73
N SER A 38 17.41 -7.56 -2.07
CA SER A 38 16.74 -7.61 -3.38
C SER A 38 15.52 -6.68 -3.41
N SER A 39 15.36 -5.92 -4.49
CA SER A 39 14.16 -5.10 -4.75
C SER A 39 12.86 -5.90 -4.64
N LYS A 40 12.87 -7.16 -5.08
CA LYS A 40 11.72 -8.08 -5.01
C LYS A 40 11.32 -8.43 -3.56
N ARG A 41 12.29 -8.48 -2.64
CA ARG A 41 12.00 -8.65 -1.19
C ARG A 41 11.27 -7.44 -0.65
N LEU A 42 11.72 -6.23 -0.99
CA LEU A 42 11.06 -4.99 -0.59
C LEU A 42 9.61 -4.94 -1.11
N GLU A 43 9.37 -5.31 -2.36
CA GLU A 43 7.99 -5.37 -2.89
C GLU A 43 7.11 -6.35 -2.12
N SER A 44 7.65 -7.53 -1.78
CA SER A 44 6.92 -8.55 -1.02
C SER A 44 6.57 -8.06 0.39
N TYR A 45 7.51 -7.38 1.05
CA TYR A 45 7.28 -6.73 2.34
C TYR A 45 6.20 -5.65 2.28
N ARG A 46 6.23 -4.79 1.25
CA ARG A 46 5.21 -3.75 1.05
C ARG A 46 3.83 -4.34 0.81
N LYS A 47 3.75 -5.49 0.10
CA LYS A 47 2.48 -6.21 -0.09
C LYS A 47 1.95 -6.71 1.26
N LEU A 48 2.81 -7.34 2.06
CA LEU A 48 2.44 -7.80 3.40
C LEU A 48 1.94 -6.66 4.29
N GLN A 49 2.64 -5.52 4.33
CA GLN A 49 2.20 -4.36 5.10
C GLN A 49 0.82 -3.84 4.67
N LYS A 50 0.53 -3.84 3.36
CA LYS A 50 -0.81 -3.47 2.85
C LYS A 50 -1.89 -4.45 3.31
N GLU A 51 -1.59 -5.73 3.32
CA GLU A 51 -2.51 -6.76 3.81
C GLU A 51 -2.75 -6.64 5.33
N LEU A 52 -1.70 -6.39 6.10
CA LEU A 52 -1.79 -6.14 7.54
C LEU A 52 -2.63 -4.90 7.85
N THR A 53 -2.33 -3.76 7.22
CA THR A 53 -3.10 -2.51 7.43
C THR A 53 -4.58 -2.68 7.05
N PHE A 54 -4.89 -3.47 6.01
CA PHE A 54 -6.27 -3.80 5.67
C PHE A 54 -6.92 -4.70 6.73
N ALA A 55 -6.20 -5.71 7.22
CA ALA A 55 -6.67 -6.62 8.26
C ALA A 55 -6.91 -5.89 9.59
N GLU A 56 -6.00 -5.02 10.01
CA GLU A 56 -6.12 -4.18 11.21
C GLU A 56 -7.30 -3.22 11.11
N ARG A 57 -7.45 -2.55 9.96
CA ARG A 57 -8.63 -1.71 9.71
C ARG A 57 -9.92 -2.50 9.78
N LYS A 58 -9.93 -3.78 9.46
CA LYS A 58 -11.14 -4.61 9.54
C LYS A 58 -11.39 -5.12 10.96
N SER A 59 -10.34 -5.41 11.73
CA SER A 59 -10.47 -5.94 13.10
C SER A 59 -10.82 -4.86 14.12
N THR A 60 -10.40 -3.61 13.89
CA THR A 60 -10.68 -2.46 14.76
C THR A 60 -12.05 -1.82 14.53
N MET A 61 -12.81 -2.29 13.53
CA MET A 61 -14.12 -1.74 13.23
C MET A 61 -15.15 -2.20 14.25
N THR A 62 -15.93 -1.24 14.73
CA THR A 62 -17.16 -1.54 15.45
C THR A 62 -18.17 -2.23 14.54
N LEU A 63 -19.13 -2.96 15.13
CA LEU A 63 -20.17 -3.68 14.39
C LEU A 63 -20.93 -2.76 13.41
N GLU A 64 -21.26 -1.52 13.82
CA GLU A 64 -21.89 -0.53 12.96
C GLU A 64 -21.01 -0.10 11.77
N GLN A 65 -19.71 0.12 12.00
CA GLN A 65 -18.78 0.51 10.93
C GLN A 65 -18.58 -0.64 9.94
N ALA A 66 -18.50 -1.88 10.42
CA ALA A 66 -18.42 -3.06 9.58
C ALA A 66 -19.68 -3.24 8.71
N GLN A 67 -20.87 -2.95 9.24
CA GLN A 67 -22.13 -2.96 8.47
C GLN A 67 -22.13 -1.88 7.37
N LYS A 68 -21.74 -0.64 7.69
CA LYS A 68 -21.63 0.46 6.70
C LYS A 68 -20.62 0.11 5.60
N GLN A 69 -19.48 -0.49 5.96
CA GLN A 69 -18.47 -0.92 5.01
C GLN A 69 -18.99 -2.02 4.06
N LYS A 70 -19.74 -3.01 4.56
CA LYS A 70 -20.36 -4.05 3.72
C LYS A 70 -21.30 -3.46 2.66
N ILE A 71 -22.08 -2.43 2.99
CA ILE A 71 -22.98 -1.76 2.04
C ILE A 71 -22.18 -1.08 0.92
N ILE A 72 -21.06 -0.43 1.28
CA ILE A 72 -20.15 0.22 0.33
C ILE A 72 -19.51 -0.81 -0.63
N ASP A 73 -19.09 -1.96 -0.11
CA ASP A 73 -18.51 -3.03 -0.94
C ASP A 73 -19.56 -3.69 -1.85
N MET A 74 -20.79 -3.89 -1.35
CA MET A 74 -21.89 -4.52 -2.08
C MET A 74 -22.40 -3.67 -3.26
N MET A 75 -22.40 -2.34 -3.13
CA MET A 75 -22.76 -1.43 -4.22
C MET A 75 -21.61 -1.19 -5.22
N GLY A 76 -20.44 -1.78 -4.98
CA GLY A 76 -19.22 -1.51 -5.73
C GLY A 76 -18.55 -0.21 -5.27
N SER A 77 -17.21 -0.20 -5.26
CA SER A 77 -16.43 0.94 -4.78
C SER A 77 -16.81 2.23 -5.53
N LEU A 78 -17.02 3.34 -4.80
CA LEU A 78 -17.07 4.71 -5.37
C LEU A 78 -15.92 4.97 -6.34
N LYS A 79 -14.78 4.30 -6.15
CA LYS A 79 -13.62 4.32 -7.05
C LYS A 79 -13.90 3.60 -8.37
N ALA A 80 -14.54 2.44 -8.35
CA ALA A 80 -14.96 1.71 -9.57
C ALA A 80 -16.02 2.50 -10.36
N CYS A 81 -17.01 3.10 -9.70
CA CYS A 81 -17.97 3.99 -10.37
C CYS A 81 -17.30 5.24 -10.96
N LYS A 82 -16.35 5.87 -10.24
CA LYS A 82 -15.61 7.04 -10.74
C LYS A 82 -14.68 6.69 -11.91
N GLU A 83 -13.99 5.55 -11.87
CA GLU A 83 -13.13 5.10 -12.96
C GLU A 83 -13.95 4.72 -14.20
N PHE A 84 -15.10 4.06 -14.03
CA PHE A 84 -16.05 3.78 -15.11
C PHE A 84 -16.63 5.06 -15.75
N GLN A 85 -16.90 6.10 -14.96
CA GLN A 85 -17.30 7.41 -15.49
C GLN A 85 -16.17 8.09 -16.28
N LYS A 86 -14.90 7.98 -15.82
CA LYS A 86 -13.75 8.55 -16.53
C LYS A 86 -13.49 7.86 -17.87
N THR A 87 -13.57 6.52 -17.92
CA THR A 87 -13.39 5.77 -19.17
C THR A 87 -14.51 6.07 -20.16
N ASN A 88 -15.76 6.18 -19.70
CA ASN A 88 -16.90 6.52 -20.55
C ASN A 88 -16.87 7.99 -21.04
N ARG A 89 -16.32 8.93 -20.25
CA ARG A 89 -16.16 10.34 -20.64
C ARG A 89 -15.09 10.55 -21.72
N LYS A 90 -14.02 9.75 -21.75
CA LYS A 90 -13.00 9.79 -22.81
C LYS A 90 -13.50 9.24 -24.15
N ASN A 91 -14.44 8.30 -24.14
CA ASN A 91 -15.01 7.71 -25.36
C ASN A 91 -16.05 8.62 -26.06
N LYS A 92 -16.49 9.71 -25.42
CA LYS A 92 -17.54 10.62 -25.92
C LYS A 92 -17.00 11.89 -26.60
N GLY A 93 -15.69 11.99 -26.80
CA GLY A 93 -15.00 13.13 -27.43
C GLY A 93 -14.37 12.82 -28.79
N ASN A 94 -14.67 11.66 -29.38
CA ASN A 94 -14.10 11.23 -30.66
C ASN A 94 -15.20 10.92 -31.69
N ARG A 95 -16.13 11.87 -31.85
CA ARG A 95 -17.09 11.93 -32.96
C ARG A 95 -17.23 13.35 -33.44
#